data_AF-A0A2P6C744-F1
#
_entry.id   AF-A0A2P6C744-F1
#
_cell.length_a   1.000
_cell.length_b   1.000
_cell.length_c   1.000
_cell.angle_alpha   90.00
_cell.angle_beta   90.00
_cell.angle_gamma   90.00
#
_symmetry.space_group_name_H-M   'P 1'
#
loop_
_entity.id
_entity.type
_entity.pdbx_description
1 polymer ?
#
loop_
_entity_poly.entity_id
_entity_poly.type
_entity_poly.pdbx_seq_one_letter_code
_entity_poly.pdbx_strand_id
1 'polypeptide(L)'
;MKNIILFILLFCAFTTQAQYGYGNSQGRRQNQMPQTEQKAPEPNFDVERYIGIVVYDIEKAAKKSSIKLSSKEGQEFKKVLTKYNKDIKDITRINTFVLRSTKDMVENYQKKVMSTGDNSSQKKVMTTMNENLKPISVVLKEEDLKLDKTMKNLLSEKQYKKWIKYNRKIYKVFPKEEE
;
A
#
# COMPACT_ATOMS: atom_id res chain seq x y z
N MET A 1 -11.34 5.81 39.81
CA MET A 1 -11.85 4.49 39.36
C MET A 1 -13.18 4.29 40.05
N LYS A 2 -14.32 4.21 39.38
CA LYS A 2 -14.80 3.15 38.48
C LYS A 2 -16.15 3.70 37.95
N ASN A 3 -16.57 3.34 36.74
CA ASN A 3 -17.89 3.63 36.13
C ASN A 3 -17.92 4.67 34.97
N ILE A 4 -16.91 4.68 34.09
CA ILE A 4 -17.00 5.31 32.75
C ILE A 4 -17.04 4.21 31.66
N ILE A 5 -17.88 3.19 31.85
CA ILE A 5 -18.01 2.04 30.90
C ILE A 5 -19.46 1.92 30.38
N LEU A 6 -20.27 2.98 30.43
CA LEU A 6 -21.69 2.89 30.08
C LEU A 6 -22.17 3.99 29.13
N PHE A 7 -21.38 4.27 28.08
CA PHE A 7 -21.81 5.15 26.98
C PHE A 7 -21.54 4.61 25.56
N ILE A 8 -21.06 3.36 25.41
CA ILE A 8 -20.81 2.74 24.08
C ILE A 8 -22.03 1.96 23.55
N LEU A 9 -23.16 1.98 24.27
CA LEU A 9 -24.35 1.17 23.95
C LEU A 9 -25.50 1.94 23.28
N LEU A 10 -25.24 3.12 22.69
CA LEU A 10 -26.30 4.00 22.18
C LEU A 10 -26.28 4.31 20.67
N PHE A 11 -25.46 3.63 19.86
CA PHE A 11 -25.43 3.86 18.40
C PHE A 11 -25.78 2.66 17.51
N CYS A 12 -26.21 1.52 18.07
CA CYS A 12 -26.59 0.33 17.29
C CYS A 12 -28.08 0.23 16.92
N ALA A 13 -28.89 1.27 17.08
CA ALA A 13 -30.34 1.19 16.88
C ALA A 13 -30.87 2.10 15.76
N PHE A 14 -30.40 1.92 14.53
CA PHE A 14 -31.15 2.33 13.33
C PHE A 14 -30.91 1.34 12.18
N THR A 15 -31.32 0.08 12.38
CA THR A 15 -31.68 -0.80 11.27
C THR A 15 -33.18 -0.67 11.03
N THR A 16 -33.58 0.25 10.16
CA THR A 16 -34.94 0.28 9.63
C THR A 16 -35.11 -0.90 8.69
N GLN A 17 -35.64 -2.00 9.24
CA GLN A 17 -36.22 -3.11 8.52
C GLN A 17 -37.56 -2.62 7.94
N ALA A 18 -37.60 -2.28 6.65
CA ALA A 18 -38.87 -2.18 5.93
C ALA A 18 -39.28 -3.60 5.50
N GLN A 19 -39.89 -4.36 6.42
CA GLN A 19 -40.62 -5.57 6.08
C GLN A 19 -42.03 -5.18 5.64
N TYR A 20 -42.25 -5.06 4.34
CA TYR A 20 -43.58 -5.07 3.72
C TYR A 20 -43.66 -6.26 2.78
N GLY A 21 -44.63 -7.15 3.02
CA GLY A 21 -44.96 -8.21 2.07
C GLY A 21 -45.38 -9.54 2.70
N TYR A 22 -46.50 -9.54 3.42
CA TYR A 22 -47.30 -10.75 3.61
C TYR A 22 -47.84 -11.16 2.22
N GLY A 23 -47.29 -12.21 1.64
CA GLY A 23 -47.67 -12.69 0.32
C GLY A 23 -47.24 -14.13 0.13
N ASN A 24 -48.18 -15.03 0.36
CA ASN A 24 -48.09 -16.47 0.16
C ASN A 24 -47.54 -16.78 -1.26
N SER A 25 -46.33 -17.33 -1.36
CA SER A 25 -45.80 -17.87 -2.62
C SER A 25 -45.08 -19.19 -2.35
N GLN A 26 -45.89 -20.23 -2.24
CA GLN A 26 -45.45 -21.59 -2.54
C GLN A 26 -44.96 -21.64 -3.99
N GLY A 27 -43.77 -22.21 -4.18
CA GLY A 27 -43.39 -22.84 -5.45
C GLY A 27 -42.87 -21.93 -6.55
N ARG A 28 -41.66 -21.38 -6.39
CA ARG A 28 -40.71 -21.25 -7.50
C ARG A 28 -39.29 -21.53 -7.02
N ARG A 29 -38.86 -22.79 -7.14
CA ARG A 29 -37.43 -23.09 -7.31
C ARG A 29 -37.04 -22.45 -8.63
N GLN A 30 -36.61 -21.20 -8.55
CA GLN A 30 -36.03 -20.51 -9.69
C GLN A 30 -34.80 -21.31 -10.08
N ASN A 31 -34.81 -21.89 -11.28
CA ASN A 31 -33.62 -22.39 -11.96
C ASN A 31 -32.56 -21.31 -11.82
N GLN A 32 -31.63 -21.49 -10.87
CA GLN A 32 -30.38 -20.76 -10.89
C GLN A 32 -29.69 -21.25 -12.15
N MET A 33 -29.68 -20.40 -13.18
CA MET A 33 -28.75 -20.60 -14.29
C MET A 33 -27.37 -20.82 -13.66
N PRO A 34 -26.61 -21.86 -14.05
CA PRO A 34 -25.25 -22.00 -13.56
C PRO A 34 -24.52 -20.71 -13.93
N GLN A 35 -24.25 -19.87 -12.93
CA GLN A 35 -23.31 -18.77 -13.11
C GLN A 35 -22.01 -19.45 -13.48
N THR A 36 -21.47 -19.12 -14.63
CA THR A 36 -20.09 -19.49 -14.98
C THR A 36 -19.24 -19.03 -13.81
N GLU A 37 -18.64 -19.98 -13.06
CA GLU A 37 -17.79 -19.65 -11.92
C GLU A 37 -16.68 -18.74 -12.44
N GLN A 38 -16.74 -17.46 -12.10
CA GLN A 38 -15.65 -16.55 -12.38
C GLN A 38 -14.47 -17.02 -11.54
N LYS A 39 -13.50 -17.65 -12.20
CA LYS A 39 -12.25 -18.05 -11.58
C LYS A 39 -11.62 -16.82 -10.95
N ALA A 40 -11.32 -16.90 -9.66
CA ALA A 40 -10.62 -15.84 -8.95
C ALA A 40 -9.30 -15.52 -9.69
N PRO A 41 -8.93 -14.22 -9.78
CA PRO A 41 -7.72 -13.81 -10.49
C PRO A 41 -6.49 -14.45 -9.84
N GLU A 42 -5.45 -14.70 -10.65
CA GLU A 42 -4.19 -15.20 -10.11
C GLU A 42 -3.61 -14.21 -9.10
N PRO A 43 -2.97 -14.71 -8.02
CA PRO A 43 -2.31 -13.83 -7.08
C PRO A 43 -1.19 -13.04 -7.77
N ASN A 44 -1.14 -11.73 -7.47
CA ASN A 44 -0.09 -10.83 -7.94
C ASN A 44 0.43 -10.01 -6.75
N PHE A 45 1.39 -10.58 -6.04
CA PHE A 45 1.98 -9.93 -4.88
C PHE A 45 3.01 -8.88 -5.33
N ASP A 46 2.70 -7.62 -5.07
CA ASP A 46 3.56 -6.48 -5.36
C ASP A 46 4.55 -6.27 -4.21
N VAL A 47 5.66 -7.02 -4.26
CA VAL A 47 6.74 -6.98 -3.26
C VAL A 47 7.41 -5.60 -3.18
N GLU A 48 7.52 -4.90 -4.31
CA GLU A 48 8.14 -3.57 -4.38
C GLU A 48 7.30 -2.56 -3.62
N ARG A 49 5.98 -2.55 -3.87
CA ARG A 49 5.04 -1.72 -3.13
C ARG A 49 4.98 -2.09 -1.65
N TYR A 50 5.06 -3.38 -1.31
CA TYR A 50 5.02 -3.85 0.08
C TYR A 50 6.13 -3.22 0.93
N ILE A 51 7.36 -3.10 0.38
CA ILE A 51 8.50 -2.48 1.07
C ILE A 51 8.68 -0.99 0.76
N GLY A 52 7.77 -0.39 -0.01
CA GLY A 52 7.78 1.04 -0.29
C GLY A 52 8.79 1.49 -1.34
N ILE A 53 9.23 0.62 -2.26
CA ILE A 53 10.00 1.04 -3.44
C ILE A 53 9.14 1.95 -4.30
N VAL A 54 9.63 3.16 -4.55
CA VAL A 54 8.96 4.15 -5.39
C VAL A 54 10.01 4.84 -6.25
N VAL A 55 9.81 4.79 -7.57
CA VAL A 55 10.57 5.57 -8.55
C VAL A 55 9.67 6.68 -9.06
N TYR A 56 10.08 7.93 -8.86
CA TYR A 56 9.27 9.09 -9.23
C TYR A 56 9.36 9.42 -10.71
N ASP A 57 8.20 9.64 -11.32
CA ASP A 57 8.10 10.51 -12.50
C ASP A 57 8.28 11.95 -12.03
N ILE A 58 9.42 12.56 -12.39
CA ILE A 58 9.82 13.88 -11.90
C ILE A 58 8.87 14.97 -12.39
N GLU A 59 8.39 14.89 -13.63
CA GLU A 59 7.49 15.90 -14.19
C GLU A 59 6.12 15.83 -13.50
N LYS A 60 5.61 14.61 -13.31
CA LYS A 60 4.36 14.38 -12.59
C LYS A 60 4.48 14.81 -11.13
N ALA A 61 5.58 14.48 -10.47
CA ALA A 61 5.86 14.88 -9.10
C ALA A 61 5.90 16.41 -8.97
N ALA A 62 6.66 17.09 -9.83
CA ALA A 62 6.74 18.55 -9.85
C ALA A 62 5.36 19.19 -10.09
N LYS A 63 4.61 18.71 -11.08
CA LYS A 63 3.25 19.20 -11.38
C LYS A 63 2.30 19.03 -10.18
N LYS A 64 2.30 17.85 -9.54
CA LYS A 64 1.42 17.58 -8.39
C LYS A 64 1.83 18.36 -7.14
N SER A 65 3.12 18.66 -6.98
CA SER A 65 3.66 19.50 -5.91
C SER A 65 3.59 21.01 -6.21
N SER A 66 3.14 21.40 -7.41
CA SER A 66 3.10 22.80 -7.89
C SER A 66 4.49 23.47 -7.93
N ILE A 67 5.49 22.71 -8.39
CA ILE A 67 6.86 23.16 -8.60
C ILE A 67 7.06 23.40 -10.09
N LYS A 68 7.59 24.57 -10.45
CA LYS A 68 7.96 24.88 -11.84
C LYS A 68 9.39 24.41 -12.08
N LEU A 69 9.59 23.43 -12.94
CA LEU A 69 10.92 22.87 -13.22
C LEU A 69 11.91 23.88 -13.82
N SER A 70 11.44 24.97 -14.43
CA SER A 70 12.29 26.04 -14.93
C SER A 70 12.87 26.96 -13.84
N SER A 71 12.38 26.90 -12.60
CA SER A 71 12.92 27.71 -11.50
C SER A 71 14.18 27.09 -10.90
N LYS A 72 14.98 27.88 -10.18
CA LYS A 72 16.15 27.39 -9.43
C LYS A 72 15.77 26.26 -8.47
N GLU A 73 14.70 26.45 -7.68
CA GLU A 73 14.12 25.42 -6.80
C GLU A 73 13.69 24.16 -7.58
N GLY A 74 13.05 24.34 -8.73
CA GLY A 74 12.60 23.23 -9.58
C GLY A 74 13.75 22.41 -10.18
N GLN A 75 14.86 23.05 -10.52
CA GLN A 75 16.08 22.36 -10.96
C GLN A 75 16.72 21.56 -9.82
N GLU A 76 16.79 22.11 -8.61
CA GLU A 76 17.26 21.36 -7.44
C GLU A 76 16.33 20.20 -7.08
N PHE A 77 15.01 20.41 -7.14
CA PHE A 77 14.02 19.35 -6.96
C PHE A 77 14.23 18.19 -7.95
N LYS A 78 14.46 18.52 -9.23
CA LYS A 78 14.78 17.54 -10.27
C LYS A 78 16.07 16.78 -9.95
N LYS A 79 17.13 17.47 -9.54
CA LYS A 79 18.41 16.83 -9.17
C LYS A 79 18.23 15.86 -7.99
N VAL A 80 17.56 16.29 -6.94
CA VAL A 80 17.31 15.45 -5.74
C VAL A 80 16.53 14.19 -6.12
N LEU A 81 15.43 14.31 -6.89
CA LEU A 81 14.67 13.13 -7.32
C LEU A 81 15.42 12.25 -8.31
N THR A 82 16.26 12.82 -9.17
CA THR A 82 17.09 12.04 -10.10
C THR A 82 18.07 11.16 -9.32
N LYS A 83 18.74 11.74 -8.32
CA LYS A 83 19.64 11.00 -7.42
C LYS A 83 18.89 9.91 -6.67
N TYR A 84 17.81 10.28 -5.96
CA TYR A 84 17.01 9.31 -5.21
C TYR A 84 16.52 8.15 -6.10
N ASN A 85 15.97 8.44 -7.29
CA ASN A 85 15.52 7.41 -8.22
C ASN A 85 16.65 6.47 -8.65
N LYS A 86 17.87 6.99 -8.82
CA LYS A 86 19.03 6.17 -9.14
C LYS A 86 19.36 5.25 -7.97
N ASP A 87 19.45 5.79 -6.76
CA ASP A 87 19.80 5.03 -5.56
C ASP A 87 18.76 3.93 -5.27
N ILE A 88 17.47 4.22 -5.40
CA ILE A 88 16.39 3.22 -5.29
C ILE A 88 16.54 2.13 -6.35
N LYS A 89 16.79 2.49 -7.61
CA LYS A 89 16.99 1.49 -8.68
C LYS A 89 18.20 0.60 -8.41
N ASP A 90 19.28 1.17 -7.88
CA ASP A 90 20.48 0.42 -7.52
C ASP A 90 20.19 -0.57 -6.38
N ILE A 91 19.48 -0.12 -5.33
CA ILE A 91 19.02 -0.98 -4.24
C ILE A 91 18.12 -2.12 -4.78
N THR A 92 17.12 -1.81 -5.61
CA THR A 92 16.22 -2.80 -6.20
C THR A 92 16.99 -3.82 -7.05
N ARG A 93 17.94 -3.37 -7.86
CA ARG A 93 18.76 -4.22 -8.71
C ARG A 93 19.63 -5.19 -7.90
N ILE A 94 20.31 -4.69 -6.88
CA ILE A 94 21.15 -5.53 -5.99
C ILE A 94 20.31 -6.60 -5.30
N ASN A 95 19.06 -6.27 -4.93
CA ASN A 95 18.17 -7.16 -4.20
C ASN A 95 17.18 -7.95 -5.07
N THR A 96 17.33 -7.92 -6.39
CA THR A 96 16.35 -8.52 -7.32
C THR A 96 16.08 -9.99 -7.04
N PHE A 97 17.10 -10.77 -6.65
CA PHE A 97 16.92 -12.18 -6.31
C PHE A 97 16.03 -12.38 -5.08
N VAL A 98 16.27 -11.62 -4.01
CA VAL A 98 15.49 -11.71 -2.76
C VAL A 98 14.05 -11.26 -2.99
N LEU A 99 13.86 -10.19 -3.77
CA LEU A 99 12.53 -9.68 -4.12
C LEU A 99 11.72 -10.71 -4.92
N ARG A 100 12.33 -11.30 -5.96
CA ARG A 100 11.67 -12.32 -6.80
C ARG A 100 11.35 -13.59 -6.03
N SER A 101 12.32 -14.16 -5.31
CA SER A 101 12.10 -15.39 -4.55
C SER A 101 11.06 -15.21 -3.44
N THR A 102 11.04 -14.05 -2.79
CA THR A 102 9.99 -13.72 -1.80
C THR A 102 8.62 -13.55 -2.45
N LYS A 103 8.55 -12.93 -3.64
CA LYS A 103 7.31 -12.85 -4.42
C LYS A 103 6.77 -14.22 -4.76
N ASP A 104 7.60 -15.08 -5.36
CA ASP A 104 7.21 -16.43 -5.77
C ASP A 104 6.74 -17.25 -4.57
N MET A 105 7.41 -17.13 -3.42
CA MET A 105 7.02 -17.81 -2.18
C MET A 105 5.60 -17.42 -1.72
N VAL A 106 5.29 -16.12 -1.72
CA VAL A 106 3.96 -15.61 -1.33
C VAL A 106 2.89 -15.99 -2.34
N GLU A 107 3.16 -15.88 -3.63
CA GLU A 107 2.20 -16.22 -4.68
C GLU A 107 1.92 -17.72 -4.74
N ASN A 108 2.94 -18.57 -4.56
CA ASN A 108 2.76 -20.02 -4.49
C ASN A 108 1.93 -20.41 -3.26
N TYR A 109 2.15 -19.74 -2.12
CA TYR A 109 1.32 -19.91 -0.94
C TYR A 109 -0.15 -19.52 -1.22
N GLN A 110 -0.39 -18.36 -1.82
CA GLN A 110 -1.73 -17.89 -2.16
C GLN A 110 -2.43 -18.85 -3.14
N LYS A 111 -1.72 -19.34 -4.17
CA LYS A 111 -2.22 -20.36 -5.10
C LYS A 111 -2.62 -21.65 -4.38
N LYS A 112 -1.79 -22.12 -3.43
CA LYS A 112 -2.10 -23.30 -2.61
C LYS A 112 -3.40 -23.08 -1.84
N VAL A 113 -3.50 -21.99 -1.09
CA VAL A 113 -4.71 -21.64 -0.30
C VAL A 113 -5.95 -21.57 -1.19
N MET A 114 -5.86 -20.95 -2.37
CA MET A 114 -6.99 -20.88 -3.31
C MET A 114 -7.42 -22.26 -3.81
N SER A 115 -6.48 -23.18 -4.02
CA SER A 115 -6.77 -24.52 -4.53
C SER A 115 -7.24 -25.53 -3.46
N THR A 116 -6.72 -25.43 -2.23
CA THR A 116 -6.95 -26.45 -1.20
C THR A 116 -7.68 -25.93 0.04
N GLY A 117 -7.81 -24.61 0.21
CA GLY A 117 -8.29 -23.98 1.44
C GLY A 117 -7.32 -24.07 2.62
N ASP A 118 -6.15 -24.70 2.47
CA ASP A 118 -5.18 -24.92 3.55
C ASP A 118 -4.33 -23.68 3.84
N ASN A 119 -4.70 -22.96 4.89
CA ASN A 119 -4.03 -21.76 5.39
C ASN A 119 -3.06 -22.04 6.56
N SER A 120 -2.77 -23.32 6.90
CA SER A 120 -1.93 -23.68 8.05
C SER A 120 -0.51 -23.08 8.02
N SER A 121 0.04 -22.86 6.84
CA SER A 121 1.40 -22.35 6.66
C SER A 121 1.51 -20.82 6.66
N GLN A 122 0.38 -20.09 6.84
CA GLN A 122 0.34 -18.63 6.77
C GLN A 122 1.40 -17.96 7.62
N LYS A 123 1.46 -18.34 8.90
CA LYS A 123 2.38 -17.70 9.87
C LYS A 123 3.83 -17.85 9.42
N LYS A 124 4.21 -19.05 8.99
CA LYS A 124 5.58 -19.34 8.51
C LYS A 124 5.92 -18.49 7.29
N VAL A 125 5.04 -18.47 6.29
CA VAL A 125 5.23 -17.68 5.06
C VAL A 125 5.37 -16.20 5.36
N MET A 126 4.50 -15.64 6.21
CA MET A 126 4.55 -14.21 6.56
C MET A 126 5.79 -13.85 7.38
N THR A 127 6.23 -14.71 8.31
CA THR A 127 7.46 -14.51 9.06
C THR A 127 8.68 -14.52 8.13
N THR A 128 8.82 -15.52 7.27
CA THR A 128 9.95 -15.62 6.34
C THR A 128 9.96 -14.46 5.34
N MET A 129 8.79 -14.03 4.84
CA MET A 129 8.67 -12.84 3.99
C MET A 129 9.21 -11.60 4.72
N ASN A 130 8.80 -11.37 5.97
CA ASN A 130 9.27 -10.24 6.76
C ASN A 130 10.77 -10.28 7.02
N GLU A 131 11.32 -11.45 7.36
CA GLU A 131 12.75 -11.64 7.61
C GLU A 131 13.59 -11.36 6.36
N ASN A 132 13.17 -11.87 5.20
CA ASN A 132 13.85 -11.64 3.91
C ASN A 132 13.86 -10.16 3.53
N LEU A 133 12.75 -9.46 3.76
CA LEU A 133 12.56 -8.09 3.30
C LEU A 133 13.06 -7.04 4.29
N LYS A 134 13.24 -7.39 5.57
CA LYS A 134 13.65 -6.45 6.63
C LYS A 134 14.95 -5.70 6.32
N PRO A 135 16.04 -6.34 5.85
CA PRO A 135 17.27 -5.60 5.54
C PRO A 135 17.06 -4.55 4.45
N ILE A 136 16.25 -4.87 3.43
CA ILE A 136 15.96 -3.98 2.31
C ILE A 136 15.09 -2.82 2.79
N SER A 137 14.06 -3.10 3.60
CA SER A 137 13.15 -2.05 4.10
C SER A 137 13.84 -1.06 5.03
N VAL A 138 14.83 -1.49 5.81
CA VAL A 138 15.66 -0.59 6.64
C VAL A 138 16.46 0.38 5.76
N VAL A 139 17.14 -0.13 4.73
CA VAL A 139 17.91 0.73 3.80
C VAL A 139 17.00 1.71 3.05
N LEU A 140 15.83 1.26 2.61
CA LEU A 140 14.84 2.14 1.97
C LEU A 140 14.33 3.23 2.92
N LYS A 141 14.08 2.89 4.19
CA LYS A 141 13.65 3.86 5.22
C LYS A 141 14.68 4.97 5.42
N GLU A 142 15.97 4.64 5.38
CA GLU A 142 17.05 5.64 5.50
C GLU A 142 17.08 6.61 4.31
N GLU A 143 16.96 6.09 3.07
CA GLU A 143 16.88 6.94 1.87
C GLU A 143 15.63 7.82 1.87
N ASP A 144 14.51 7.31 2.38
CA ASP A 144 13.26 8.06 2.52
C ASP A 144 13.36 9.21 3.51
N LEU A 145 14.01 8.98 4.65
CA LEU A 145 14.26 10.03 5.64
C LEU A 145 15.16 11.13 5.08
N LYS A 146 16.22 10.75 4.35
CA LYS A 146 17.09 11.71 3.65
C LYS A 146 16.32 12.53 2.62
N LEU A 147 15.45 11.88 1.84
CA LEU A 147 14.61 12.55 0.86
C LEU A 147 13.63 13.52 1.53
N ASP A 148 12.92 13.09 2.57
CA ASP A 148 11.92 13.92 3.27
C ASP A 148 12.56 15.17 3.87
N LYS A 149 13.67 15.00 4.59
CA LYS A 149 14.44 16.10 5.18
C LYS A 149 14.92 17.09 4.11
N THR A 150 15.43 16.58 2.99
CA THR A 150 15.87 17.43 1.87
C THR A 150 14.69 18.20 1.27
N MET A 151 13.55 17.55 1.06
CA MET A 151 12.35 18.17 0.49
C MET A 151 11.72 19.21 1.44
N LYS A 152 11.74 18.95 2.74
CA LYS A 152 11.23 19.86 3.78
C LYS A 152 12.02 21.17 3.82
N ASN A 153 13.34 21.10 3.58
CA ASN A 153 14.21 22.28 3.51
C ASN A 153 14.14 22.99 2.15
N LEU A 154 13.95 22.26 1.07
CA LEU A 154 13.93 22.81 -0.30
C LEU A 154 12.62 23.51 -0.64
N LEU A 155 11.49 22.96 -0.18
CA LEU A 155 10.16 23.38 -0.63
C LEU A 155 9.50 24.34 0.35
N SER A 156 8.70 25.29 -0.16
CA SER A 156 7.80 26.06 0.70
C SER A 156 6.79 25.14 1.40
N GLU A 157 6.24 25.57 2.54
CA GLU A 157 5.28 24.78 3.31
C GLU A 157 4.07 24.30 2.46
N LYS A 158 3.58 25.17 1.55
CA LYS A 158 2.47 24.85 0.65
C LYS A 158 2.85 23.78 -0.38
N GLN A 159 4.06 23.85 -0.93
CA GLN A 159 4.55 22.84 -1.88
C GLN A 159 4.86 21.53 -1.16
N TYR A 160 5.47 21.58 0.02
CA TYR A 160 5.74 20.41 0.84
C TYR A 160 4.47 19.66 1.22
N LYS A 161 3.41 20.36 1.67
CA LYS A 161 2.10 19.73 1.92
C LYS A 161 1.53 19.01 0.68
N LYS A 162 1.70 19.59 -0.51
CA LYS A 162 1.29 18.96 -1.78
C LYS A 162 2.17 17.76 -2.14
N TRP A 163 3.47 17.85 -1.91
CA TRP A 163 4.43 16.75 -2.06
C TRP A 163 4.05 15.56 -1.18
N ILE A 164 3.80 15.77 0.12
CA ILE A 164 3.34 14.72 1.04
C ILE A 164 1.99 14.13 0.57
N LYS A 165 1.05 14.97 0.13
CA LYS A 165 -0.24 14.50 -0.41
C LYS A 165 -0.07 13.65 -1.66
N TYR A 166 0.87 13.99 -2.55
CA TYR A 166 1.18 13.20 -3.73
C TYR A 166 1.80 11.85 -3.36
N ASN A 167 2.74 11.83 -2.42
CA ASN A 167 3.39 10.60 -1.93
C ASN A 167 2.41 9.58 -1.36
N ARG A 168 1.44 10.04 -0.54
CA ARG A 168 0.38 9.16 -0.02
C ARG A 168 -0.44 8.49 -1.13
N LYS A 169 -0.62 9.15 -2.28
CA LYS A 169 -1.37 8.58 -3.42
C LYS A 169 -0.60 7.49 -4.17
N ILE A 170 0.72 7.48 -4.06
CA ILE A 170 1.59 6.45 -4.63
C ILE A 170 2.10 5.50 -3.55
N TYR A 171 1.38 5.41 -2.43
CA TYR A 171 1.66 4.50 -1.31
C TYR A 171 3.00 4.73 -0.61
N LYS A 172 3.58 5.93 -0.78
CA LYS A 172 4.78 6.36 -0.07
C LYS A 172 4.38 7.14 1.19
N VAL A 173 4.79 6.64 2.35
CA VAL A 173 4.60 7.31 3.63
C VAL A 173 5.97 7.50 4.25
N PHE A 174 6.37 8.77 4.40
CA PHE A 174 7.63 9.08 5.07
C PHE A 174 7.52 8.74 6.56
N PRO A 175 8.55 8.13 7.16
CA PRO A 175 8.56 7.90 8.60
C PRO A 175 8.52 9.24 9.34
N LYS A 176 7.90 9.25 10.51
CA LYS A 176 8.08 10.38 11.42
C LYS A 176 9.54 10.35 11.91
N GLU A 177 10.19 11.51 11.99
CA GLU A 177 11.41 11.64 12.76
C GLU A 177 11.07 11.20 14.19
N GLU A 178 11.77 10.18 14.70
CA GLU A 178 11.69 9.83 16.11
C GLU A 178 12.40 10.97 16.86
N GLU A 179 11.65 11.68 17.72
CA GLU A 179 12.15 12.77 18.58
C GLU A 179 13.13 12.26 19.63
#